data_AF-A0A6N7ZQK2-F1
#
_entry.id   AF-A0A6N7ZQK2-F1
#
_cell.length_a   1.000
_cell.length_b   1.000
_cell.length_c   1.000
_cell.angle_alpha   90.00
_cell.angle_beta   90.00
_cell.angle_gamma   90.00
#
_symmetry.space_group_name_H-M   'P 1'
#
loop_
_entity.id
_entity.type
_entity.pdbx_description
1 polymer ?
#
loop_
_entity_poly.entity_id
_entity_poly.type
_entity_poly.pdbx_seq_one_letter_code
_entity_poly.pdbx_strand_id
1 'polypeptide(L)'
;MKKSGGGVLFSASDLMRFSGCSHATVLDLAYLNGEDVFPCEDSEDARLLQGQGDAHEAAYLEDLKRELGSVVEIDRGGLKFNAEVTETALREGRPAVFQGAFLSGNWGGWSDFLIRVEKPSALGTFSYEVIDTKLKRSVHPKHVLQLALYSDLLASIQGVAPEMAHVLLGDGRKVSLRLADYQHYARSVRQRFERFVEAPVPTRPVPCSDCGLCRWRLHCDEVWQHHDSLYNIANVTRGQVRKLEAVGLKTMEAVACSDGPVRGMAPDTLDRLRAQARLQHARKSGAPAFEFRPHQPGKGFDLLPEPRPGDVFYDIEGDPYFEGGLEYLHGLWFDGTFKAFWAHDHKAEAESLAGLLDFFRVRLEAFPQARIYHYAPYEVTALRRLTTKYGIGEAFLDKLQTEQRFVDLYAVVRGCLIASEPNYSIKSMEVFYDLERVGEVKTAGGSVIAYEAWRDTRDQAILDEIEDYNRIDCVSTEKLRDWLVSIRPHLEWPVPGKAGDDREHEEDEKVASLRALLAAANLTEDHRELLFNLGMFHRREVKPGQWAVFDSISREDEELLDDLDALGGLVAKGPAEPVKRSFQRIYAYPPQETKLRAGKSVTVSSSDGAPS
;
A
#
# COMPACT_ATOMS: atom_id res chain seq x y z
N MET A 1 -2.84 -23.26 -14.26
CA MET A 1 -2.74 -24.13 -15.45
C MET A 1 -2.94 -25.59 -15.05
N LYS A 2 -3.52 -26.42 -15.92
CA LYS A 2 -3.66 -27.87 -15.70
C LYS A 2 -3.43 -28.65 -17.00
N LYS A 3 -2.89 -29.86 -16.92
CA LYS A 3 -2.80 -30.78 -18.08
C LYS A 3 -4.19 -31.34 -18.38
N SER A 4 -4.64 -31.26 -19.63
CA SER A 4 -5.92 -31.80 -20.08
C SER A 4 -5.83 -32.25 -21.53
N GLY A 5 -6.21 -33.51 -21.81
CA GLY A 5 -6.39 -34.00 -23.19
C GLY A 5 -5.19 -33.84 -24.14
N GLY A 6 -3.96 -33.91 -23.64
CA GLY A 6 -2.73 -33.72 -24.44
C GLY A 6 -2.27 -32.26 -24.61
N GLY A 7 -2.98 -31.29 -24.01
CA GLY A 7 -2.61 -29.88 -23.98
C GLY A 7 -2.65 -29.28 -22.57
N VAL A 8 -2.51 -27.96 -22.50
CA VAL A 8 -2.60 -27.18 -21.25
C VAL A 8 -3.90 -26.38 -21.24
N LEU A 9 -4.66 -26.53 -20.16
CA LEU A 9 -5.85 -25.74 -19.88
C LEU A 9 -5.45 -24.52 -19.02
N PHE A 10 -5.87 -23.35 -19.47
CA PHE A 10 -5.59 -22.03 -18.88
C PHE A 10 -6.82 -21.46 -18.18
N SER A 11 -6.59 -20.75 -17.06
CA SER A 11 -7.62 -19.97 -16.37
C SER A 11 -7.35 -18.46 -16.41
N ALA A 12 -8.34 -17.66 -16.00
CA ALA A 12 -8.17 -16.22 -15.82
C ALA A 12 -7.00 -15.89 -14.87
N SER A 13 -6.83 -16.67 -13.79
CA SER A 13 -5.72 -16.51 -12.85
C SER A 13 -4.35 -16.68 -13.51
N ASP A 14 -4.22 -17.58 -14.48
CA ASP A 14 -2.98 -17.78 -15.23
C ASP A 14 -2.65 -16.55 -16.11
N LEU A 15 -3.66 -15.98 -16.77
CA LEU A 15 -3.50 -14.75 -17.55
C LEU A 15 -3.11 -13.55 -16.67
N MET A 16 -3.76 -13.41 -15.51
CA MET A 16 -3.45 -12.36 -14.55
C MET A 16 -2.03 -12.50 -13.98
N ARG A 17 -1.59 -13.73 -13.71
CA ARG A 17 -0.24 -14.04 -13.24
C ARG A 17 0.79 -13.70 -14.31
N PHE A 18 0.57 -14.10 -15.57
CA PHE A 18 1.46 -13.76 -16.69
C PHE A 18 1.59 -12.25 -16.91
N SER A 19 0.47 -11.52 -16.88
CA SER A 19 0.44 -10.07 -17.03
C SER A 19 1.25 -9.34 -15.95
N GLY A 20 1.31 -9.94 -14.75
CA GLY A 20 2.09 -9.45 -13.63
C GLY A 20 3.57 -9.85 -13.66
N CYS A 21 3.83 -11.15 -13.82
CA CYS A 21 5.14 -11.77 -13.75
C CYS A 21 5.22 -12.99 -14.68
N SER A 22 5.89 -12.83 -15.83
CA SER A 22 6.12 -13.94 -16.75
C SER A 22 6.99 -15.05 -16.16
N HIS A 23 7.88 -14.73 -15.21
CA HIS A 23 8.69 -15.72 -14.51
C HIS A 23 7.82 -16.70 -13.69
N ALA A 24 6.77 -16.19 -13.04
CA ALA A 24 5.81 -17.04 -12.33
C ALA A 24 5.09 -18.02 -13.28
N THR A 25 4.84 -17.61 -14.54
CA THR A 25 4.30 -18.50 -15.58
C THR A 25 5.32 -19.59 -15.99
N VAL A 26 6.62 -19.27 -16.07
CA VAL A 26 7.66 -20.28 -16.32
C VAL A 26 7.70 -21.31 -15.20
N LEU A 27 7.62 -20.87 -13.94
CA LEU A 27 7.59 -21.78 -12.80
C LEU A 27 6.32 -22.63 -12.76
N ASP A 28 5.16 -22.07 -13.12
CA ASP A 28 3.93 -22.86 -13.28
C ASP A 28 4.08 -23.96 -14.36
N LEU A 29 4.76 -23.66 -15.48
CA LEU A 29 5.02 -24.65 -16.53
C LEU A 29 6.03 -25.72 -16.08
N ALA A 30 7.10 -25.32 -15.41
CA ALA A 30 8.09 -26.23 -14.84
C ALA A 30 7.43 -27.22 -13.86
N TYR A 31 6.66 -26.70 -12.90
CA TYR A 31 5.88 -27.51 -11.97
C TYR A 31 4.89 -28.43 -12.68
N LEU A 32 4.16 -27.92 -13.68
CA LEU A 32 3.22 -28.72 -14.46
C LEU A 32 3.92 -29.85 -15.24
N ASN A 33 5.18 -29.65 -15.63
CA ASN A 33 6.02 -30.63 -16.31
C ASN A 33 6.73 -31.60 -15.37
N GLY A 34 6.59 -31.43 -14.05
CA GLY A 34 7.20 -32.30 -13.05
C GLY A 34 8.67 -31.97 -12.76
N GLU A 35 9.10 -30.73 -13.05
CA GLU A 35 10.39 -30.22 -12.59
C GLU A 35 10.37 -30.00 -11.08
N ASP A 36 11.55 -30.01 -10.46
CA ASP A 36 11.74 -29.91 -9.01
C ASP A 36 11.59 -28.46 -8.51
N VAL A 37 10.37 -27.92 -8.64
CA VAL A 37 9.99 -26.59 -8.15
C VAL A 37 8.62 -26.69 -7.49
N PHE A 38 8.50 -26.22 -6.24
CA PHE A 38 7.25 -26.33 -5.50
C PHE A 38 6.70 -24.96 -5.13
N PRO A 39 5.39 -24.73 -5.33
CA PRO A 39 4.75 -23.53 -4.84
C PRO A 39 4.75 -23.57 -3.31
N CYS A 40 5.00 -22.43 -2.67
CA CYS A 40 4.86 -22.34 -1.23
C CYS A 40 3.37 -22.40 -0.85
N GLU A 41 3.12 -22.80 0.40
CA GLU A 41 1.78 -22.73 0.98
C GLU A 41 1.26 -21.29 0.98
N ASP A 42 -0.07 -21.18 0.86
CA ASP A 42 -0.76 -19.91 0.99
C ASP A 42 -0.51 -19.36 2.38
N SER A 43 -0.13 -18.08 2.47
CA SER A 43 -0.01 -17.42 3.76
C SER A 43 -1.38 -17.36 4.44
N GLU A 44 -1.38 -17.19 5.75
CA GLU A 44 -2.62 -16.93 6.49
C GLU A 44 -3.38 -15.72 5.91
N ASP A 45 -2.66 -14.68 5.46
CA ASP A 45 -3.24 -13.52 4.78
C ASP A 45 -3.98 -13.94 3.50
N ALA A 46 -3.36 -14.81 2.69
CA ALA A 46 -3.95 -15.27 1.43
C ALA A 46 -5.20 -16.11 1.68
N ARG A 47 -5.20 -16.94 2.74
CA ARG A 47 -6.36 -17.75 3.15
C ARG A 47 -7.51 -16.89 3.68
N LEU A 48 -7.21 -15.88 4.50
CA LEU A 48 -8.19 -14.92 5.00
C LEU A 48 -8.84 -14.15 3.85
N LEU A 49 -8.02 -13.59 2.94
CA LEU A 49 -8.47 -12.90 1.73
C LEU A 49 -9.37 -13.78 0.86
N GLN A 50 -9.03 -15.06 0.74
CA GLN A 50 -9.87 -16.01 0.00
C GLN A 50 -11.22 -16.22 0.70
N GLY A 51 -11.23 -16.48 2.01
CA GLY A 51 -12.46 -16.68 2.78
C GLY A 51 -13.39 -15.47 2.76
N GLN A 52 -12.85 -14.26 2.89
CA GLN A 52 -13.62 -13.02 2.74
C GLN A 52 -14.18 -12.87 1.33
N GLY A 53 -13.41 -13.24 0.30
CA GLY A 53 -13.88 -13.25 -1.09
C GLY A 53 -15.08 -14.17 -1.27
N ASP A 54 -14.99 -15.40 -0.76
CA ASP A 54 -16.06 -16.39 -0.79
C ASP A 54 -17.32 -15.89 -0.04
N ALA A 55 -17.13 -15.21 1.10
CA ALA A 55 -18.24 -14.61 1.86
C ALA A 55 -18.92 -13.46 1.10
N HIS A 56 -18.15 -12.63 0.41
CA HIS A 56 -18.69 -11.55 -0.42
C HIS A 56 -19.46 -12.09 -1.65
N GLU A 57 -18.94 -13.15 -2.29
CA GLU A 57 -19.66 -13.91 -3.32
C GLU A 57 -21.00 -14.45 -2.78
N ALA A 58 -20.99 -15.09 -1.61
CA ALA A 58 -22.18 -15.67 -0.99
C ALA A 58 -23.23 -14.61 -0.62
N ALA A 59 -22.81 -13.45 -0.08
CA ALA A 59 -23.72 -12.35 0.24
C ALA A 59 -24.45 -11.84 -1.01
N TYR A 60 -23.73 -11.65 -2.11
CA TYR A 60 -24.33 -11.20 -3.36
C TYR A 60 -25.26 -12.26 -4.00
N LEU A 61 -24.92 -13.54 -3.85
CA LEU A 61 -25.80 -14.63 -4.28
C LEU A 61 -27.16 -14.57 -3.58
N GLU A 62 -27.19 -14.36 -2.26
CA GLU A 62 -28.44 -14.25 -1.50
C GLU A 62 -29.25 -13.00 -1.91
N ASP A 63 -28.59 -11.88 -2.20
CA ASP A 63 -29.25 -10.69 -2.73
C ASP A 63 -29.87 -10.95 -4.13
N LEU A 64 -29.15 -11.64 -5.02
CA LEU A 64 -29.66 -12.03 -6.34
C LEU A 64 -30.83 -13.00 -6.25
N LYS A 65 -30.80 -13.96 -5.32
CA LYS A 65 -31.94 -14.87 -5.08
C LYS A 65 -33.17 -14.10 -4.63
N ARG A 66 -33.00 -13.08 -3.77
CA ARG A 66 -34.09 -12.21 -3.31
C ARG A 66 -34.66 -11.34 -4.43
N GLU A 67 -33.81 -10.80 -5.31
CA GLU A 67 -34.22 -9.92 -6.40
C GLU A 67 -34.85 -10.66 -7.58
N LEU A 68 -34.22 -11.76 -8.02
CA LEU A 68 -34.58 -12.47 -9.26
C LEU A 68 -35.44 -13.72 -9.01
N GLY A 69 -35.63 -14.13 -7.75
CA GLY A 69 -36.42 -15.28 -7.32
C GLY A 69 -35.78 -16.64 -7.59
N SER A 70 -34.98 -16.79 -8.65
CA SER A 70 -34.25 -18.03 -8.96
C SER A 70 -32.87 -17.78 -9.56
N VAL A 71 -31.86 -18.43 -8.98
CA VAL A 71 -30.48 -18.47 -9.47
C VAL A 71 -30.08 -19.94 -9.64
N VAL A 72 -29.48 -20.29 -10.77
CA VAL A 72 -28.91 -21.63 -10.94
C VAL A 72 -27.50 -21.65 -10.35
N GLU A 73 -27.28 -22.47 -9.33
CA GLU A 73 -25.98 -22.66 -8.70
C GLU A 73 -25.29 -23.87 -9.30
N ILE A 74 -24.02 -23.72 -9.70
CA ILE A 74 -23.23 -24.80 -10.30
C ILE A 74 -22.11 -25.17 -9.34
N ASP A 75 -22.23 -26.33 -8.71
CA ASP A 75 -21.22 -26.86 -7.80
C ASP A 75 -19.87 -27.03 -8.51
N ARG A 76 -18.81 -26.41 -8.00
CA ARG A 76 -17.46 -26.50 -8.58
C ARG A 76 -17.00 -27.96 -8.62
N GLY A 77 -16.89 -28.51 -9.83
CA GLY A 77 -16.55 -29.91 -10.06
C GLY A 77 -15.78 -30.12 -11.35
N GLY A 78 -16.15 -31.12 -12.13
CA GLY A 78 -15.56 -31.39 -13.44
C GLY A 78 -15.88 -30.27 -14.43
N LEU A 79 -14.90 -29.45 -14.79
CA LEU A 79 -15.09 -28.24 -15.61
C LEU A 79 -15.91 -28.50 -16.88
N LYS A 80 -15.64 -29.60 -17.60
CA LYS A 80 -16.38 -29.95 -18.83
C LYS A 80 -17.87 -30.16 -18.55
N PHE A 81 -18.20 -30.95 -17.53
CA PHE A 81 -19.58 -31.21 -17.13
C PHE A 81 -20.26 -29.91 -16.68
N ASN A 82 -19.59 -29.10 -15.86
CA ASN A 82 -20.14 -27.83 -15.40
C ASN A 82 -20.38 -26.85 -16.56
N ALA A 83 -19.53 -26.85 -17.59
CA ALA A 83 -19.73 -26.02 -18.78
C ALA A 83 -20.99 -26.45 -19.54
N GLU A 84 -21.24 -27.75 -19.69
CA GLU A 84 -22.47 -28.28 -20.30
C GLU A 84 -23.74 -27.90 -19.49
N VAL A 85 -23.65 -27.95 -18.15
CA VAL A 85 -24.71 -27.48 -17.24
C VAL A 85 -24.95 -25.97 -17.41
N THR A 86 -23.87 -25.19 -17.50
CA THR A 86 -23.93 -23.74 -17.74
C THR A 86 -24.64 -23.44 -19.05
N GLU A 87 -24.20 -24.05 -20.16
CA GLU A 87 -24.83 -23.87 -21.47
C GLU A 87 -26.33 -24.22 -21.45
N THR A 88 -26.72 -25.27 -20.75
CA THR A 88 -28.12 -25.66 -20.59
C THR A 88 -28.91 -24.58 -19.86
N ALA A 89 -28.39 -24.08 -18.72
CA ALA A 89 -29.03 -23.00 -17.96
C ALA A 89 -29.18 -21.70 -18.78
N LEU A 90 -28.18 -21.36 -19.60
CA LEU A 90 -28.23 -20.20 -20.47
C LEU A 90 -29.27 -20.36 -21.60
N ARG A 91 -29.40 -21.57 -22.18
CA ARG A 91 -30.42 -21.85 -23.22
C ARG A 91 -31.84 -21.84 -22.66
N GLU A 92 -32.03 -22.25 -21.41
CA GLU A 92 -33.32 -22.16 -20.71
C GLU A 92 -33.72 -20.72 -20.36
N GLY A 93 -32.81 -19.75 -20.51
CA GLY A 93 -33.10 -18.34 -20.23
C GLY A 93 -33.24 -18.01 -18.74
N ARG A 94 -32.51 -18.75 -17.89
CA ARG A 94 -32.48 -18.55 -16.43
C ARG A 94 -32.05 -17.12 -16.08
N PRO A 95 -32.68 -16.44 -15.11
CA PRO A 95 -32.38 -15.05 -14.80
C PRO A 95 -30.90 -14.79 -14.43
N ALA A 96 -30.32 -15.70 -13.64
CA ALA A 96 -28.91 -15.67 -13.28
C ALA A 96 -28.34 -17.08 -13.08
N VAL A 97 -27.03 -17.20 -13.27
CA VAL A 97 -26.24 -18.41 -13.00
C VAL A 97 -25.07 -18.03 -12.10
N PHE A 98 -24.92 -18.72 -10.96
CA PHE A 98 -23.80 -18.60 -10.04
C PHE A 98 -22.76 -19.70 -10.34
N GLN A 99 -21.49 -19.32 -10.34
CA GLN A 99 -20.36 -20.20 -10.70
C GLN A 99 -20.50 -20.76 -12.13
N GLY A 100 -20.90 -19.91 -13.07
CA GLY A 100 -20.99 -20.24 -14.49
C GLY A 100 -19.65 -20.74 -15.02
N ALA A 101 -19.60 -21.98 -15.50
CA ALA A 101 -18.38 -22.60 -16.00
C ALA A 101 -18.26 -22.43 -17.51
N PHE A 102 -17.05 -22.12 -17.95
CA PHE A 102 -16.70 -21.99 -19.37
C PHE A 102 -15.59 -22.94 -19.75
N LEU A 103 -15.70 -23.53 -20.94
CA LEU A 103 -14.65 -24.33 -21.56
C LEU A 103 -14.66 -24.09 -23.07
N SER A 104 -13.63 -23.45 -23.61
CA SER A 104 -13.48 -23.24 -25.04
C SER A 104 -12.01 -23.23 -25.45
N GLY A 105 -11.64 -24.14 -26.36
CA GLY A 105 -10.25 -24.38 -26.74
C GLY A 105 -9.39 -24.74 -25.52
N ASN A 106 -8.29 -24.02 -25.34
CA ASN A 106 -7.37 -24.20 -24.22
C ASN A 106 -7.75 -23.37 -22.98
N TRP A 107 -8.92 -22.73 -22.96
CA TRP A 107 -9.33 -21.85 -21.87
C TRP A 107 -10.53 -22.40 -21.12
N GLY A 108 -10.52 -22.23 -19.81
CA GLY A 108 -11.70 -22.45 -19.00
C GLY A 108 -11.56 -22.00 -17.56
N GLY A 109 -12.70 -21.97 -16.87
CA GLY A 109 -12.79 -21.46 -15.52
C GLY A 109 -14.24 -21.22 -15.13
N TRP A 110 -14.43 -20.65 -13.96
CA TRP A 110 -15.72 -20.29 -13.42
C TRP A 110 -15.77 -18.76 -13.28
N SER A 111 -16.80 -18.15 -13.85
CA SER A 111 -17.18 -16.78 -13.51
C SER A 111 -18.08 -16.79 -12.29
N ASP A 112 -17.97 -15.78 -11.45
CA ASP A 112 -18.78 -15.69 -10.23
C ASP A 112 -20.28 -15.66 -10.60
N PHE A 113 -20.71 -14.75 -11.47
CA PHE A 113 -22.11 -14.69 -11.90
C PHE A 113 -22.29 -14.38 -13.39
N LEU A 114 -23.36 -14.92 -13.96
CA LEU A 114 -23.88 -14.56 -15.27
C LEU A 114 -25.30 -14.03 -15.08
N ILE A 115 -25.58 -12.85 -15.62
CA ILE A 115 -26.90 -12.21 -15.53
C ILE A 115 -27.52 -12.05 -16.91
N ARG A 116 -28.82 -12.36 -17.01
CA ARG A 116 -29.58 -12.21 -18.25
C ARG A 116 -29.86 -10.73 -18.54
N VAL A 117 -29.72 -10.35 -19.80
CA VAL A 117 -30.10 -9.04 -20.35
C VAL A 117 -30.98 -9.21 -21.59
N GLU A 118 -31.95 -8.33 -21.79
CA GLU A 118 -32.93 -8.39 -22.90
C GLU A 118 -32.34 -7.86 -24.21
N LYS A 119 -31.27 -8.52 -24.66
CA LYS A 119 -30.58 -8.25 -25.93
C LYS A 119 -30.53 -9.54 -26.76
N PRO A 120 -31.08 -9.57 -27.99
CA PRO A 120 -31.17 -10.79 -28.78
C PRO A 120 -29.82 -11.48 -29.05
N SER A 121 -29.84 -12.81 -29.06
CA SER A 121 -28.66 -13.65 -29.30
C SER A 121 -29.04 -15.02 -29.88
N ALA A 122 -28.07 -15.92 -30.05
CA ALA A 122 -28.33 -17.32 -30.41
C ALA A 122 -29.11 -18.10 -29.32
N LEU A 123 -29.28 -17.52 -28.12
CA LEU A 123 -30.09 -18.09 -27.04
C LEU A 123 -31.57 -17.67 -27.10
N GLY A 124 -31.93 -16.68 -27.92
CA GLY A 124 -33.29 -16.17 -28.05
C GLY A 124 -33.37 -14.64 -28.04
N THR A 125 -34.40 -14.08 -27.39
CA THR A 125 -34.61 -12.62 -27.27
C THR A 125 -33.69 -11.96 -26.22
N PHE A 126 -32.84 -12.75 -25.57
CA PHE A 126 -31.97 -12.34 -24.48
C PHE A 126 -30.54 -12.83 -24.70
N SER A 127 -29.61 -12.32 -23.89
CA SER A 127 -28.21 -12.72 -23.80
C SER A 127 -27.74 -12.59 -22.35
N TYR A 128 -26.46 -12.86 -22.08
CA TYR A 128 -25.90 -12.76 -20.75
C TYR A 128 -24.68 -11.84 -20.69
N GLU A 129 -24.46 -11.27 -19.52
CA GLU A 129 -23.28 -10.48 -19.16
C GLU A 129 -22.66 -11.04 -17.87
N VAL A 130 -21.34 -10.86 -17.73
CA VAL A 130 -20.56 -11.42 -16.61
C VAL A 130 -20.51 -10.44 -15.45
N ILE A 131 -20.64 -10.93 -14.22
CA ILE A 131 -20.31 -10.19 -12.99
C ILE A 131 -19.21 -10.94 -12.26
N ASP A 132 -18.19 -10.20 -11.86
CA ASP A 132 -17.07 -10.65 -11.04
C ASP A 132 -17.08 -9.86 -9.74
N THR A 133 -17.02 -10.54 -8.60
CA THR A 133 -17.05 -9.94 -7.28
C THR A 133 -15.63 -9.77 -6.75
N LYS A 134 -15.37 -8.65 -6.06
CA LYS A 134 -14.03 -8.31 -5.59
C LYS A 134 -14.09 -7.52 -4.29
N LEU A 135 -13.30 -7.95 -3.30
CA LEU A 135 -13.14 -7.25 -2.02
C LEU A 135 -12.62 -5.81 -2.17
N LYS A 136 -11.83 -5.53 -3.21
CA LYS A 136 -11.31 -4.18 -3.46
C LYS A 136 -12.45 -3.21 -3.77
N ARG A 137 -12.35 -1.99 -3.25
CA ARG A 137 -13.31 -0.88 -3.49
C ARG A 137 -13.04 -0.09 -4.77
N SER A 138 -12.15 -0.59 -5.61
CA SER A 138 -11.81 0.00 -6.90
C SER A 138 -11.52 -1.09 -7.92
N VAL A 139 -11.85 -0.82 -9.18
CA VAL A 139 -11.59 -1.74 -10.29
C VAL A 139 -10.09 -1.77 -10.57
N HIS A 140 -9.50 -2.96 -10.49
CA HIS A 140 -8.10 -3.18 -10.86
C HIS A 140 -8.00 -3.62 -12.33
N PRO A 141 -6.98 -3.17 -13.10
CA PRO A 141 -6.80 -3.56 -14.50
C PRO A 141 -6.79 -5.08 -14.76
N LYS A 142 -6.31 -5.87 -13.79
CA LYS A 142 -6.31 -7.35 -13.89
C LYS A 142 -7.72 -7.95 -13.88
N HIS A 143 -8.67 -7.36 -13.15
CA HIS A 143 -10.07 -7.83 -13.13
C HIS A 143 -10.72 -7.61 -14.50
N VAL A 144 -10.36 -6.52 -15.18
CA VAL A 144 -10.82 -6.23 -16.55
C VAL A 144 -10.37 -7.30 -17.53
N LEU A 145 -9.13 -7.82 -17.39
CA LEU A 145 -8.64 -8.92 -18.22
C LEU A 145 -9.44 -10.22 -18.00
N GLN A 146 -9.76 -10.53 -16.74
CA GLN A 146 -10.59 -11.68 -16.39
C GLN A 146 -12.01 -11.57 -16.96
N LEU A 147 -12.67 -10.42 -16.77
CA LEU A 147 -13.99 -10.15 -17.32
C LEU A 147 -14.00 -10.27 -18.84
N ALA A 148 -13.04 -9.64 -19.52
CA ALA A 148 -12.96 -9.71 -20.98
C ALA A 148 -12.74 -11.15 -21.48
N LEU A 149 -11.94 -11.96 -20.77
CA LEU A 149 -11.77 -13.38 -21.09
C LEU A 149 -13.09 -14.15 -20.98
N TYR A 150 -13.79 -14.04 -19.84
CA TYR A 150 -15.06 -14.74 -19.65
C TYR A 150 -16.14 -14.25 -20.59
N SER A 151 -16.19 -12.96 -20.91
CA SER A 151 -17.11 -12.41 -21.90
C SER A 151 -16.83 -12.93 -23.32
N ASP A 152 -15.55 -13.11 -23.71
CA ASP A 152 -15.18 -13.75 -24.97
C ASP A 152 -15.60 -15.23 -25.01
N LEU A 153 -15.46 -15.97 -23.90
CA LEU A 153 -15.92 -17.36 -23.78
C LEU A 153 -17.45 -17.44 -23.87
N LEU A 154 -18.16 -16.55 -23.17
CA LEU A 154 -19.62 -16.44 -23.22
C LEU A 154 -20.13 -16.10 -24.63
N ALA A 155 -19.44 -15.20 -25.33
CA ALA A 155 -19.78 -14.83 -26.71
C ALA A 155 -19.78 -16.05 -27.66
N SER A 156 -18.92 -17.04 -27.41
CA SER A 156 -18.88 -18.27 -28.20
C SER A 156 -20.13 -19.15 -28.04
N ILE A 157 -20.84 -19.02 -26.91
CA ILE A 157 -22.06 -19.77 -26.61
C ILE A 157 -23.29 -19.04 -27.17
N GLN A 158 -23.39 -17.74 -26.90
CA GLN A 158 -24.57 -16.94 -27.27
C GLN A 158 -24.47 -16.30 -28.67
N GLY A 159 -23.33 -16.42 -29.36
CA GLY A 159 -23.13 -15.93 -30.73
C GLY A 159 -23.01 -14.40 -30.87
N VAL A 160 -23.11 -13.66 -29.77
CA VAL A 160 -22.94 -12.20 -29.72
C VAL A 160 -22.05 -11.80 -28.55
N ALA A 161 -21.16 -10.85 -28.79
CA ALA A 161 -20.32 -10.30 -27.73
C ALA A 161 -21.19 -9.52 -26.72
N PRO A 162 -21.01 -9.74 -25.40
CA PRO A 162 -21.60 -8.89 -24.38
C PRO A 162 -21.20 -7.42 -24.57
N GLU A 163 -22.07 -6.48 -24.20
CA GLU A 163 -21.76 -5.05 -24.31
C GLU A 163 -21.02 -4.55 -23.08
N MET A 164 -21.51 -5.00 -21.92
CA MET A 164 -20.96 -4.68 -20.62
C MET A 164 -20.44 -5.94 -19.93
N ALA A 165 -19.55 -5.70 -18.99
CA ALA A 165 -19.21 -6.62 -17.92
C ALA A 165 -19.19 -5.84 -16.60
N HIS A 166 -19.42 -6.52 -15.48
CA HIS A 166 -19.61 -5.83 -14.22
C HIS A 166 -18.63 -6.32 -13.16
N VAL A 167 -18.16 -5.40 -12.34
CA VAL A 167 -17.44 -5.71 -11.11
C VAL A 167 -18.33 -5.31 -9.94
N LEU A 168 -18.62 -6.25 -9.04
CA LEU A 168 -19.18 -5.93 -7.74
C LEU A 168 -18.01 -5.69 -6.77
N LEU A 169 -17.93 -4.48 -6.24
CA LEU A 169 -16.86 -4.07 -5.33
C LEU A 169 -17.21 -4.41 -3.88
N GLY A 170 -16.20 -4.45 -3.01
CA GLY A 170 -16.37 -4.80 -1.60
C GLY A 170 -17.25 -3.85 -0.78
N ASP A 171 -17.63 -2.70 -1.35
CA ASP A 171 -18.61 -1.75 -0.78
C ASP A 171 -20.03 -1.93 -1.38
N GLY A 172 -20.26 -3.03 -2.09
CA GLY A 172 -21.53 -3.35 -2.75
C GLY A 172 -21.79 -2.56 -4.04
N ARG A 173 -20.95 -1.61 -4.43
CA ARG A 173 -21.14 -0.86 -5.67
C ARG A 173 -20.88 -1.76 -6.88
N LYS A 174 -21.84 -1.80 -7.80
CA LYS A 174 -21.71 -2.43 -9.12
C LYS A 174 -21.13 -1.43 -10.12
N VAL A 175 -19.91 -1.67 -10.58
CA VAL A 175 -19.27 -0.89 -11.64
C VAL A 175 -19.42 -1.63 -12.97
N SER A 176 -20.01 -0.96 -13.95
CA SER A 176 -20.22 -1.52 -15.30
C SER A 176 -19.16 -1.00 -16.26
N LEU A 177 -18.50 -1.91 -16.97
CA LEU A 177 -17.42 -1.64 -17.91
C LEU A 177 -17.86 -1.98 -19.32
N ARG A 178 -17.70 -1.06 -20.26
CA ARG A 178 -17.97 -1.32 -21.67
C ARG A 178 -16.85 -2.14 -22.27
N LEU A 179 -17.14 -3.36 -22.71
CA LEU A 179 -16.11 -4.31 -23.17
C LEU A 179 -15.38 -3.83 -24.42
N ALA A 180 -16.03 -3.04 -25.27
CA ALA A 180 -15.43 -2.47 -26.47
C ALA A 180 -14.15 -1.67 -26.18
N ASP A 181 -14.05 -1.06 -24.99
CA ASP A 181 -12.92 -0.21 -24.60
C ASP A 181 -11.68 -1.05 -24.21
N TYR A 182 -11.85 -2.34 -23.89
CA TYR A 182 -10.80 -3.18 -23.29
C TYR A 182 -10.50 -4.46 -24.09
N GLN A 183 -11.46 -4.99 -24.86
CA GLN A 183 -11.36 -6.30 -25.52
C GLN A 183 -10.13 -6.45 -26.42
N HIS A 184 -9.71 -5.39 -27.12
CA HIS A 184 -8.54 -5.44 -28.00
C HIS A 184 -7.25 -5.65 -27.22
N TYR A 185 -7.10 -4.94 -26.10
CA TYR A 185 -5.96 -5.13 -25.21
C TYR A 185 -5.98 -6.51 -24.57
N ALA A 186 -7.13 -6.95 -24.05
CA ALA A 186 -7.28 -8.26 -23.41
C ALA A 186 -6.92 -9.41 -24.36
N ARG A 187 -7.43 -9.39 -25.60
CA ARG A 187 -7.07 -10.38 -26.64
C ARG A 187 -5.59 -10.33 -27.00
N SER A 188 -4.99 -9.16 -27.07
CA SER A 188 -3.54 -9.02 -27.30
C SER A 188 -2.71 -9.64 -26.16
N VAL A 189 -3.12 -9.45 -24.89
CA VAL A 189 -2.46 -10.07 -23.74
C VAL A 189 -2.63 -11.59 -23.78
N ARG A 190 -3.85 -12.08 -24.06
CA ARG A 190 -4.15 -13.52 -24.23
C ARG A 190 -3.27 -14.17 -25.29
N GLN A 191 -3.17 -13.56 -26.48
CA GLN A 191 -2.33 -14.07 -27.57
C GLN A 191 -0.83 -14.05 -27.23
N ARG A 192 -0.36 -13.07 -26.44
CA ARG A 192 1.03 -13.05 -25.97
C ARG A 192 1.29 -14.16 -24.98
N PHE A 193 0.34 -14.44 -24.09
CA PHE A 193 0.42 -15.53 -23.14
C PHE A 193 0.41 -16.89 -23.83
N GLU A 194 -0.52 -17.14 -24.76
CA GLU A 194 -0.58 -18.38 -25.53
C GLU A 194 0.74 -18.66 -26.25
N ARG A 195 1.27 -17.64 -26.97
CA ARG A 195 2.58 -17.74 -27.63
C ARG A 195 3.73 -17.98 -26.64
N PHE A 196 3.68 -17.36 -25.47
CA PHE A 196 4.69 -17.55 -24.43
C PHE A 196 4.65 -18.98 -23.87
N VAL A 197 3.48 -19.57 -23.70
CA VAL A 197 3.37 -20.97 -23.24
C VAL A 197 3.84 -21.96 -24.30
N GLU A 198 3.53 -21.70 -25.57
CA GLU A 198 3.98 -22.54 -26.69
C GLU A 198 5.51 -22.49 -26.87
N ALA A 199 6.11 -21.32 -26.68
CA ALA A 199 7.56 -21.12 -26.78
C ALA A 199 8.07 -20.22 -25.64
N PRO A 200 8.25 -20.78 -24.43
CA PRO A 200 8.73 -20.01 -23.29
C PRO A 200 10.12 -19.45 -23.55
N VAL A 201 10.28 -18.14 -23.39
CA VAL A 201 11.60 -17.51 -23.41
C VAL A 201 12.23 -17.62 -22.02
N PRO A 202 13.57 -17.73 -21.92
CA PRO A 202 14.25 -17.70 -20.63
C PRO A 202 13.88 -16.46 -19.82
N THR A 203 13.54 -16.68 -18.54
CA THR A 203 13.22 -15.61 -17.58
C THR A 203 14.09 -15.75 -16.34
N ARG A 204 14.03 -14.75 -15.45
CA ARG A 204 14.68 -14.78 -14.14
C ARG A 204 13.78 -14.09 -13.10
N PRO A 205 13.95 -14.38 -11.80
CA PRO A 205 13.17 -13.73 -10.76
C PRO A 205 13.57 -12.26 -10.65
N VAL A 206 12.62 -11.36 -10.89
CA VAL A 206 12.76 -9.91 -10.72
C VAL A 206 11.63 -9.45 -9.79
N PRO A 207 11.93 -8.80 -8.64
CA PRO A 207 10.91 -8.34 -7.71
C PRO A 207 9.85 -7.49 -8.41
N CYS A 208 8.57 -7.76 -8.14
CA CYS A 208 7.42 -7.09 -8.72
C CYS A 208 6.31 -6.88 -7.68
N SER A 209 5.31 -6.06 -8.02
CA SER A 209 4.17 -5.77 -7.14
C SER A 209 3.35 -7.02 -6.76
N ASP A 210 3.46 -8.11 -7.52
CA ASP A 210 2.73 -9.35 -7.26
C ASP A 210 3.48 -10.31 -6.33
N CYS A 211 4.74 -10.03 -5.97
CA CYS A 211 5.56 -10.93 -5.17
C CYS A 211 4.98 -11.22 -3.79
N GLY A 212 4.28 -10.26 -3.17
CA GLY A 212 3.76 -10.37 -1.79
C GLY A 212 2.83 -11.58 -1.58
N LEU A 213 1.91 -11.83 -2.50
CA LEU A 213 1.00 -12.99 -2.49
C LEU A 213 1.38 -14.03 -3.56
N CYS A 214 2.60 -13.96 -4.09
CA CYS A 214 3.04 -14.90 -5.12
C CYS A 214 3.28 -16.27 -4.48
N ARG A 215 2.69 -17.32 -5.07
CA ARG A 215 2.94 -18.72 -4.70
C ARG A 215 4.37 -19.21 -4.94
N TRP A 216 5.18 -18.42 -5.65
CA TRP A 216 6.59 -18.72 -5.95
C TRP A 216 7.56 -17.85 -5.14
N ARG A 217 7.07 -17.08 -4.15
CA ARG A 217 7.87 -16.11 -3.41
C ARG A 217 9.10 -16.73 -2.72
N LEU A 218 8.93 -17.88 -2.06
CA LEU A 218 10.03 -18.57 -1.36
C LEU A 218 11.08 -19.09 -2.33
N HIS A 219 10.65 -19.68 -3.45
CA HIS A 219 11.56 -20.12 -4.51
C HIS A 219 12.35 -18.94 -5.10
N CYS A 220 11.67 -17.83 -5.42
CA CYS A 220 12.37 -16.65 -5.95
C CYS A 220 13.35 -16.04 -4.95
N ASP A 221 12.99 -16.00 -3.67
CA ASP A 221 13.86 -15.53 -2.60
C ASP A 221 15.09 -16.42 -2.44
N GLU A 222 14.91 -17.75 -2.41
CA GLU A 222 16.01 -18.71 -2.38
C GLU A 222 16.97 -18.51 -3.57
N VAL A 223 16.42 -18.33 -4.78
CA VAL A 223 17.23 -18.03 -5.97
C VAL A 223 18.00 -16.72 -5.79
N TRP A 224 17.38 -15.68 -5.22
CA TRP A 224 18.09 -14.42 -4.95
C TRP A 224 19.21 -14.58 -3.93
N GLN A 225 18.98 -15.31 -2.84
CA GLN A 225 20.01 -15.57 -1.82
C GLN A 225 21.16 -16.41 -2.37
N HIS A 226 20.84 -17.53 -3.02
CA HIS A 226 21.81 -18.48 -3.55
C HIS A 226 22.72 -17.87 -4.62
N HIS A 227 22.16 -17.02 -5.50
CA HIS A 227 22.93 -16.39 -6.58
C HIS A 227 23.54 -15.03 -6.20
N ASP A 228 23.50 -14.65 -4.92
CA ASP A 228 23.95 -13.34 -4.45
C ASP A 228 23.39 -12.18 -5.29
N SER A 229 22.09 -12.26 -5.58
CA SER A 229 21.39 -11.37 -6.49
C SER A 229 21.55 -9.90 -6.09
N LEU A 230 21.68 -9.02 -7.09
CA LEU A 230 21.66 -7.58 -6.86
C LEU A 230 20.37 -7.12 -6.16
N TYR A 231 19.25 -7.82 -6.34
CA TYR A 231 17.99 -7.50 -5.67
C TYR A 231 18.00 -7.72 -4.14
N ASN A 232 19.05 -8.32 -3.59
CA ASN A 232 19.28 -8.37 -2.13
C ASN A 232 19.78 -7.03 -1.58
N ILE A 233 20.31 -6.14 -2.44
CA ILE A 233 20.76 -4.82 -2.02
C ILE A 233 19.55 -4.00 -1.59
N ALA A 234 19.51 -3.57 -0.32
CA ALA A 234 18.36 -2.85 0.21
C ALA A 234 18.03 -1.62 -0.63
N ASN A 235 16.75 -1.44 -0.96
CA ASN A 235 16.22 -0.32 -1.75
C ASN A 235 16.77 -0.19 -3.18
N VAL A 236 17.42 -1.22 -3.73
CA VAL A 236 17.86 -1.18 -5.12
C VAL A 236 16.66 -1.18 -6.07
N THR A 237 16.71 -0.36 -7.10
CA THR A 237 15.67 -0.31 -8.13
C THR A 237 16.01 -1.21 -9.32
N ARG A 238 14.99 -1.66 -10.05
CA ARG A 238 15.19 -2.41 -11.31
C ARG A 238 16.05 -1.63 -12.33
N GLY A 239 15.92 -0.30 -12.34
CA GLY A 239 16.71 0.58 -13.21
C GLY A 239 18.20 0.58 -12.82
N GLN A 240 18.51 0.62 -11.52
CA GLN A 240 19.88 0.53 -11.02
C GLN A 240 20.49 -0.85 -11.32
N VAL A 241 19.75 -1.95 -11.09
CA VAL A 241 20.21 -3.32 -11.43
C VAL A 241 20.60 -3.42 -12.90
N ARG A 242 19.75 -2.94 -13.82
CA ARG A 242 20.07 -2.95 -15.26
C ARG A 242 21.35 -2.18 -15.59
N LYS A 243 21.60 -1.05 -14.94
CA LYS A 243 22.83 -0.24 -15.15
C LYS A 243 24.07 -0.95 -14.62
N LEU A 244 23.99 -1.60 -13.46
CA LEU A 244 25.07 -2.40 -12.87
C LEU A 244 25.42 -3.61 -13.75
N GLU A 245 24.42 -4.35 -14.20
CA GLU A 245 24.63 -5.52 -15.07
C GLU A 245 25.22 -5.15 -16.44
N ALA A 246 24.86 -3.98 -16.97
CA ALA A 246 25.40 -3.48 -18.24
C ALA A 246 26.92 -3.24 -18.20
N VAL A 247 27.50 -3.03 -17.01
CA VAL A 247 28.95 -2.93 -16.80
C VAL A 247 29.58 -4.21 -16.26
N GLY A 248 28.81 -5.31 -16.18
CA GLY A 248 29.29 -6.63 -15.78
C GLY A 248 29.18 -6.94 -14.28
N LEU A 249 28.67 -6.02 -13.45
CA LEU A 249 28.42 -6.27 -12.02
C LEU A 249 27.10 -7.04 -11.88
N LYS A 250 27.18 -8.32 -11.48
CA LYS A 250 26.02 -9.24 -11.46
C LYS A 250 25.63 -9.75 -10.08
N THR A 251 26.47 -9.52 -9.06
CA THR A 251 26.26 -9.99 -7.70
C THR A 251 26.47 -8.86 -6.69
N MET A 252 25.86 -8.98 -5.50
CA MET A 252 26.04 -8.01 -4.42
C MET A 252 27.52 -7.88 -4.03
N GLU A 253 28.24 -9.01 -3.95
CA GLU A 253 29.69 -9.03 -3.71
C GLU A 253 30.46 -8.24 -4.77
N ALA A 254 30.15 -8.44 -6.06
CA ALA A 254 30.82 -7.71 -7.14
C ALA A 254 30.56 -6.20 -7.02
N VAL A 255 29.36 -5.78 -6.61
CA VAL A 255 29.08 -4.36 -6.35
C VAL A 255 29.87 -3.86 -5.14
N ALA A 256 29.89 -4.61 -4.04
CA ALA A 256 30.61 -4.27 -2.82
C ALA A 256 32.13 -4.06 -3.05
N CYS A 257 32.72 -4.83 -3.97
CA CYS A 257 34.14 -4.73 -4.33
C CYS A 257 34.44 -3.85 -5.55
N SER A 258 33.41 -3.28 -6.19
CA SER A 258 33.59 -2.51 -7.43
C SER A 258 34.17 -1.11 -7.19
N ASP A 259 34.88 -0.61 -8.18
CA ASP A 259 35.40 0.75 -8.26
C ASP A 259 35.02 1.42 -9.60
N GLY A 260 35.30 2.72 -9.72
CA GLY A 260 35.03 3.49 -10.94
C GLY A 260 33.55 3.87 -11.16
N PRO A 261 33.24 4.61 -12.23
CA PRO A 261 31.90 5.12 -12.52
C PRO A 261 31.03 4.09 -13.26
N VAL A 262 29.70 4.14 -13.01
CA VAL A 262 28.69 3.39 -13.78
C VAL A 262 27.91 4.37 -14.66
N ARG A 263 27.92 4.14 -15.98
CA ARG A 263 27.25 5.04 -16.94
C ARG A 263 25.77 5.21 -16.62
N GLY A 264 25.33 6.46 -16.52
CA GLY A 264 23.92 6.79 -16.26
C GLY A 264 23.48 6.62 -14.80
N MET A 265 24.42 6.43 -13.88
CA MET A 265 24.19 6.46 -12.43
C MET A 265 24.93 7.66 -11.83
N ALA A 266 24.26 8.41 -10.96
CA ALA A 266 24.91 9.49 -10.23
C ALA A 266 25.97 8.91 -9.27
N PRO A 267 27.13 9.57 -9.09
CA PRO A 267 28.19 9.09 -8.20
C PRO A 267 27.68 8.79 -6.78
N ASP A 268 26.94 9.72 -6.18
CA ASP A 268 26.41 9.56 -4.81
C ASP A 268 25.47 8.36 -4.68
N THR A 269 24.64 8.11 -5.70
CA THR A 269 23.76 6.92 -5.72
C THR A 269 24.57 5.63 -5.81
N LEU A 270 25.61 5.60 -6.65
CA LEU A 270 26.49 4.44 -6.79
C LEU A 270 27.27 4.17 -5.49
N ASP A 271 27.79 5.22 -4.85
CA ASP A 271 28.55 5.10 -3.61
C ASP A 271 27.67 4.59 -2.47
N ARG A 272 26.41 5.04 -2.38
CA ARG A 272 25.44 4.47 -1.42
C ARG A 272 25.14 3.01 -1.71
N LEU A 273 24.92 2.62 -2.98
CA LEU A 273 24.68 1.22 -3.34
C LEU A 273 25.89 0.33 -3.00
N ARG A 274 27.11 0.83 -3.20
CA ARG A 274 28.36 0.14 -2.80
C ARG A 274 28.47 -0.02 -1.29
N ALA A 275 28.21 1.05 -0.54
CA ALA A 275 28.22 1.00 0.92
C ALA A 275 27.16 0.01 1.45
N GLN A 276 25.94 0.07 0.91
CA GLN A 276 24.86 -0.86 1.23
C GLN A 276 25.25 -2.32 0.94
N ALA A 277 25.74 -2.59 -0.27
CA ALA A 277 26.19 -3.92 -0.68
C ALA A 277 27.34 -4.43 0.19
N ARG A 278 28.31 -3.58 0.53
CA ARG A 278 29.45 -3.95 1.40
C ARG A 278 29.01 -4.30 2.80
N LEU A 279 28.13 -3.49 3.41
CA LEU A 279 27.61 -3.74 4.75
C LEU A 279 26.78 -5.03 4.79
N GLN A 280 25.87 -5.23 3.83
CA GLN A 280 25.05 -6.43 3.75
C GLN A 280 25.86 -7.69 3.41
N HIS A 281 26.90 -7.57 2.58
CA HIS A 281 27.80 -8.69 2.30
C HIS A 281 28.59 -9.08 3.56
N ALA A 282 29.14 -8.12 4.30
CA ALA A 282 29.84 -8.38 5.56
C ALA A 282 28.92 -8.97 6.64
N ARG A 283 27.63 -8.57 6.65
CA ARG A 283 26.62 -9.08 7.59
C ARG A 283 26.39 -10.58 7.51
N LYS A 284 26.58 -11.20 6.33
CA LYS A 284 26.37 -12.64 6.14
C LYS A 284 27.18 -13.51 7.11
N SER A 285 28.33 -13.03 7.57
CA SER A 285 29.19 -13.73 8.53
C SER A 285 29.59 -12.87 9.73
N GLY A 286 28.95 -11.70 9.90
CA GLY A 286 29.38 -10.66 10.84
C GLY A 286 28.27 -10.16 11.77
N ALA A 287 28.68 -9.38 12.76
CA ALA A 287 27.76 -8.64 13.63
C ALA A 287 26.99 -7.58 12.83
N PRO A 288 25.83 -7.08 13.33
CA PRO A 288 25.15 -5.94 12.74
C PRO A 288 26.12 -4.75 12.66
N ALA A 289 26.11 -4.06 11.52
CA ALA A 289 26.96 -2.90 11.29
C ALA A 289 26.17 -1.79 10.59
N PHE A 290 26.62 -0.55 10.76
CA PHE A 290 26.06 0.59 10.07
C PHE A 290 27.15 1.62 9.79
N GLU A 291 26.87 2.51 8.84
CA GLU A 291 27.71 3.66 8.54
C GLU A 291 26.88 4.92 8.42
N PHE A 292 27.45 6.06 8.82
CA PHE A 292 26.78 7.34 8.66
C PHE A 292 26.75 7.77 7.21
N ARG A 293 25.60 8.29 6.79
CA ARG A 293 25.50 9.06 5.55
C ARG A 293 26.18 10.42 5.74
N PRO A 294 26.68 11.04 4.66
CA PRO A 294 27.10 12.44 4.71
C PRO A 294 25.97 13.31 5.26
N HIS A 295 26.31 14.24 6.16
CA HIS A 295 25.32 15.15 6.74
C HIS A 295 24.67 16.00 5.64
N GLN A 296 23.34 16.02 5.63
CA GLN A 296 22.53 16.83 4.73
C GLN A 296 21.56 17.64 5.60
N PRO A 297 21.60 18.99 5.53
CA PRO A 297 20.69 19.83 6.30
C PRO A 297 19.22 19.46 6.09
N GLY A 298 18.47 19.33 7.19
CA GLY A 298 17.04 18.97 7.15
C GLY A 298 16.75 17.50 6.83
N LYS A 299 17.76 16.62 6.91
CA LYS A 299 17.62 15.15 6.78
C LYS A 299 18.28 14.43 7.95
N GLY A 300 17.91 13.16 8.15
CA GLY A 300 18.57 12.30 9.12
C GLY A 300 18.54 12.89 10.54
N PHE A 301 19.71 13.13 11.13
CA PHE A 301 19.82 13.68 12.49
C PHE A 301 19.28 15.10 12.67
N ASP A 302 19.02 15.84 11.60
CA ASP A 302 18.36 17.15 11.65
C ASP A 302 16.83 17.02 11.83
N LEU A 303 16.29 15.81 11.61
CA LEU A 303 14.89 15.49 11.89
C LEU A 303 14.71 14.91 13.30
N LEU A 304 15.80 14.65 14.03
CA LEU A 304 15.79 14.04 15.36
C LEU A 304 15.96 15.11 16.45
N PRO A 305 14.88 15.51 17.15
CA PRO A 305 14.98 16.47 18.23
C PRO A 305 15.64 15.88 19.48
N GLU A 306 16.10 16.77 20.37
CA GLU A 306 16.60 16.38 21.68
C GLU A 306 15.49 15.68 22.47
N PRO A 307 15.74 14.50 23.08
CA PRO A 307 14.79 13.84 23.95
C PRO A 307 14.24 14.77 25.04
N ARG A 308 12.92 14.76 25.22
CA ARG A 308 12.27 15.57 26.25
C ARG A 308 11.42 14.73 27.20
N PRO A 309 11.32 15.14 28.48
CA PRO A 309 10.26 14.66 29.34
C PRO A 309 8.91 14.92 28.66
N GLY A 310 8.01 13.95 28.74
CA GLY A 310 6.70 14.06 28.10
C GLY A 310 6.60 13.41 26.73
N ASP A 311 7.72 13.04 26.10
CA ASP A 311 7.74 12.35 24.80
C ASP A 311 6.82 11.12 24.79
N VAL A 312 6.21 10.87 23.63
CA VAL A 312 5.26 9.77 23.41
C VAL A 312 5.65 9.00 22.16
N PHE A 313 5.53 7.68 22.22
CA PHE A 313 5.77 6.77 21.09
C PHE A 313 4.43 6.17 20.67
N TYR A 314 4.07 6.37 19.41
CA TYR A 314 2.75 6.11 18.88
C TYR A 314 2.81 5.11 17.75
N ASP A 315 1.93 4.11 17.82
CA ASP A 315 1.70 3.12 16.78
C ASP A 315 0.19 2.88 16.61
N ILE A 316 -0.23 2.41 15.44
CA ILE A 316 -1.64 2.21 15.09
C ILE A 316 -1.84 0.92 14.30
N GLU A 317 -2.91 0.20 14.63
CA GLU A 317 -3.34 -1.00 13.91
C GLU A 317 -4.70 -0.78 13.26
N GLY A 318 -4.84 -1.29 12.04
CA GLY A 318 -6.07 -1.12 11.27
C GLY A 318 -6.39 -2.30 10.36
N ASP A 319 -7.68 -2.48 10.13
CA ASP A 319 -8.26 -3.48 9.24
C ASP A 319 -8.81 -2.80 7.97
N PRO A 320 -8.14 -2.98 6.81
CA PRO A 320 -8.63 -2.46 5.54
C PRO A 320 -9.88 -3.21 5.01
N TYR A 321 -10.18 -4.40 5.54
CA TYR A 321 -11.29 -5.25 5.10
C TYR A 321 -12.60 -4.93 5.79
N PHE A 322 -12.57 -4.37 7.01
CA PHE A 322 -13.75 -3.77 7.63
C PHE A 322 -14.43 -2.79 6.66
N GLU A 323 -15.76 -2.81 6.58
CA GLU A 323 -16.52 -1.90 5.71
C GLU A 323 -16.14 -0.44 6.01
N GLY A 324 -15.86 0.40 5.02
CA GLY A 324 -15.32 1.74 5.26
C GLY A 324 -13.85 1.82 5.74
N GLY A 325 -13.26 0.71 6.22
CA GLY A 325 -11.90 0.61 6.75
C GLY A 325 -11.86 1.12 8.20
N LEU A 326 -11.20 0.38 9.09
CA LEU A 326 -11.24 0.62 10.53
C LEU A 326 -9.83 0.61 11.13
N GLU A 327 -9.41 1.70 11.75
CA GLU A 327 -8.28 1.69 12.67
C GLU A 327 -8.79 1.28 14.06
N TYR A 328 -8.48 0.05 14.47
CA TYR A 328 -9.10 -0.57 15.64
C TYR A 328 -8.30 -0.40 16.93
N LEU A 329 -7.01 -0.02 16.84
CA LEU A 329 -6.16 0.20 18.01
C LEU A 329 -5.18 1.35 17.78
N HIS A 330 -5.20 2.32 18.68
CA HIS A 330 -4.14 3.30 18.86
C HIS A 330 -3.33 2.98 20.12
N GLY A 331 -2.03 2.73 19.97
CA GLY A 331 -1.11 2.44 21.06
C GLY A 331 -0.21 3.61 21.40
N LEU A 332 -0.07 3.89 22.69
CA LEU A 332 0.84 4.90 23.20
C LEU A 332 1.77 4.32 24.26
N TRP A 333 3.07 4.52 24.08
CA TRP A 333 4.07 4.30 25.12
C TRP A 333 4.64 5.63 25.61
N PHE A 334 4.61 5.84 26.92
CA PHE A 334 5.13 7.04 27.58
C PHE A 334 5.40 6.76 29.05
N ASP A 335 6.44 7.36 29.62
CA ASP A 335 6.81 7.21 31.05
C ASP A 335 6.86 5.75 31.54
N GLY A 336 7.28 4.80 30.68
CA GLY A 336 7.32 3.38 31.00
C GLY A 336 5.96 2.68 31.11
N THR A 337 4.89 3.32 30.63
CA THR A 337 3.51 2.81 30.67
C THR A 337 2.91 2.77 29.26
N PHE A 338 2.08 1.77 29.02
CA PHE A 338 1.33 1.62 27.77
C PHE A 338 -0.13 2.06 27.96
N LYS A 339 -0.71 2.69 26.94
CA LYS A 339 -2.12 3.03 26.87
C LYS A 339 -2.68 2.71 25.48
N ALA A 340 -3.72 1.89 25.45
CA ALA A 340 -4.47 1.56 24.25
C ALA A 340 -5.78 2.36 24.16
N PHE A 341 -6.18 2.68 22.93
CA PHE A 341 -7.53 3.12 22.59
C PHE A 341 -8.11 2.20 21.53
N TRP A 342 -9.06 1.35 21.94
CA TRP A 342 -9.70 0.35 21.09
C TRP A 342 -10.96 0.88 20.40
N ALA A 343 -11.22 0.39 19.19
CA ALA A 343 -12.43 0.65 18.44
C ALA A 343 -12.82 -0.59 17.61
N HIS A 344 -14.09 -1.00 17.70
CA HIS A 344 -14.59 -2.18 16.99
C HIS A 344 -15.70 -1.87 15.98
N ASP A 345 -16.01 -0.59 15.81
CA ASP A 345 -16.91 -0.03 14.82
C ASP A 345 -16.55 1.44 14.58
N HIS A 346 -17.14 2.07 13.55
CA HIS A 346 -16.83 3.46 13.21
C HIS A 346 -17.24 4.49 14.28
N LYS A 347 -18.23 4.18 15.12
CA LYS A 347 -18.62 5.08 16.20
C LYS A 347 -17.54 5.06 17.30
N ALA A 348 -17.11 3.88 17.70
CA ALA A 348 -16.00 3.69 18.63
C ALA A 348 -14.68 4.24 18.04
N GLU A 349 -14.46 4.14 16.72
CA GLU A 349 -13.28 4.72 16.05
C GLU A 349 -13.25 6.24 16.19
N ALA A 350 -14.39 6.91 16.07
CA ALA A 350 -14.51 8.35 16.30
C ALA A 350 -14.29 8.73 17.78
N GLU A 351 -14.81 7.95 18.73
CA GLU A 351 -14.62 8.15 20.17
C GLU A 351 -13.15 7.93 20.57
N SER A 352 -12.52 6.89 20.03
CA SER A 352 -11.11 6.55 20.21
C SER A 352 -10.19 7.65 19.68
N LEU A 353 -10.46 8.16 18.48
CA LEU A 353 -9.75 9.31 17.91
C LEU A 353 -9.87 10.56 18.79
N ALA A 354 -11.08 10.89 19.26
CA ALA A 354 -11.26 12.03 20.15
C ALA A 354 -10.45 11.88 21.44
N GLY A 355 -10.51 10.70 22.07
CA GLY A 355 -9.74 10.40 23.28
C GLY A 355 -8.22 10.46 23.07
N LEU A 356 -7.74 10.02 21.90
CA LEU A 356 -6.33 10.11 21.50
C LEU A 356 -5.87 11.56 21.37
N LEU A 357 -6.64 12.40 20.65
CA LEU A 357 -6.29 13.81 20.46
C LEU A 357 -6.36 14.59 21.77
N ASP A 358 -7.33 14.29 22.65
CA ASP A 358 -7.39 14.87 23.99
C ASP A 358 -6.18 14.48 24.84
N PHE A 359 -5.73 13.22 24.74
CA PHE A 359 -4.50 12.80 25.40
C PHE A 359 -3.29 13.60 24.89
N PHE A 360 -3.13 13.74 23.56
CA PHE A 360 -2.04 14.55 23.00
C PHE A 360 -2.12 16.00 23.46
N ARG A 361 -3.31 16.60 23.50
CA ARG A 361 -3.52 17.97 23.97
C ARG A 361 -3.04 18.14 25.42
N VAL A 362 -3.56 17.33 26.35
CA VAL A 362 -3.18 17.39 27.77
C VAL A 362 -1.69 17.13 27.96
N ARG A 363 -1.14 16.16 27.23
CA ARG A 363 0.29 15.80 27.33
C ARG A 363 1.18 16.94 26.84
N LEU A 364 0.88 17.54 25.69
CA LEU A 364 1.67 18.62 25.11
C LEU A 364 1.50 19.95 25.86
N GLU A 365 0.37 20.18 26.52
CA GLU A 365 0.20 21.31 27.46
C GLU A 365 1.10 21.15 28.70
N ALA A 366 1.12 19.96 29.30
CA ALA A 366 1.96 19.66 30.46
C ALA A 366 3.45 19.63 30.10
N PHE A 367 3.78 19.20 28.88
CA PHE A 367 5.14 19.09 28.36
C PHE A 367 5.28 19.83 27.02
N PRO A 368 5.43 21.17 27.02
CA PRO A 368 5.41 21.99 25.80
C PRO A 368 6.51 21.68 24.79
N GLN A 369 7.53 20.91 25.17
CA GLN A 369 8.65 20.52 24.30
C GLN A 369 8.60 19.05 23.89
N ALA A 370 7.63 18.27 24.40
CA ALA A 370 7.47 16.88 24.02
C ALA A 370 7.17 16.70 22.54
N ARG A 371 7.48 15.50 22.06
CA ARG A 371 7.31 15.02 20.68
C ARG A 371 6.55 13.72 20.66
N ILE A 372 5.94 13.45 19.51
CA ILE A 372 5.23 12.20 19.21
C ILE A 372 6.04 11.48 18.15
N TYR A 373 6.74 10.42 18.54
CA TYR A 373 7.55 9.60 17.65
C TYR A 373 6.70 8.48 17.07
N HIS A 374 6.90 8.18 15.79
CA HIS A 374 6.26 7.10 15.07
C HIS A 374 7.23 6.52 14.04
N TYR A 375 6.87 5.43 13.35
CA TYR A 375 7.75 4.76 12.43
C TYR A 375 7.13 4.62 11.04
N ALA A 376 7.58 5.47 10.12
CA ALA A 376 7.09 5.61 8.74
C ALA A 376 5.80 6.46 8.64
N PRO A 377 5.26 6.73 7.44
CA PRO A 377 4.24 7.77 7.24
C PRO A 377 2.80 7.30 7.48
N TYR A 378 2.57 6.02 7.80
CA TYR A 378 1.23 5.44 7.84
C TYR A 378 0.37 6.10 8.93
N GLU A 379 0.94 6.30 10.11
CA GLU A 379 0.30 6.78 11.33
C GLU A 379 -0.25 8.20 11.13
N VAL A 380 0.57 9.11 10.59
CA VAL A 380 0.16 10.49 10.29
C VAL A 380 -0.86 10.50 9.13
N THR A 381 -0.70 9.63 8.14
CA THR A 381 -1.66 9.49 7.03
C THR A 381 -3.02 9.00 7.54
N ALA A 382 -3.04 8.03 8.45
CA ALA A 382 -4.24 7.52 9.09
C ALA A 382 -4.91 8.62 9.91
N LEU A 383 -4.17 9.37 10.74
CA LEU A 383 -4.71 10.51 11.50
C LEU A 383 -5.33 11.58 10.58
N ARG A 384 -4.66 11.96 9.48
CA ARG A 384 -5.21 12.90 8.48
C ARG A 384 -6.52 12.39 7.90
N ARG A 385 -6.59 11.09 7.57
CA ARG A 385 -7.79 10.44 7.03
C ARG A 385 -8.92 10.40 8.07
N LEU A 386 -8.63 10.01 9.30
CA LEU A 386 -9.61 9.88 10.39
C LEU A 386 -10.16 11.23 10.83
N THR A 387 -9.31 12.23 11.06
CA THR A 387 -9.73 13.59 11.40
C THR A 387 -10.60 14.20 10.32
N THR A 388 -10.31 13.94 9.05
CA THR A 388 -11.16 14.37 7.92
C THR A 388 -12.48 13.57 7.85
N LYS A 389 -12.41 12.24 7.95
CA LYS A 389 -13.59 11.34 7.93
C LYS A 389 -14.59 11.73 9.01
N TYR A 390 -14.12 11.93 10.24
CA TYR A 390 -14.97 12.23 11.39
C TYR A 390 -15.13 13.71 11.68
N GLY A 391 -14.36 14.60 11.04
CA GLY A 391 -14.37 16.04 11.33
C GLY A 391 -14.06 16.34 12.79
N ILE A 392 -13.07 15.64 13.36
CA ILE A 392 -12.64 15.74 14.76
C ILE A 392 -11.18 16.20 14.78
N GLY A 393 -10.88 17.26 15.53
CA GLY A 393 -9.51 17.73 15.80
C GLY A 393 -8.66 18.04 14.56
N GLU A 394 -9.30 18.43 13.46
CA GLU A 394 -8.63 18.79 12.21
C GLU A 394 -7.65 19.95 12.40
N ALA A 395 -8.06 21.01 13.10
CA ALA A 395 -7.21 22.17 13.34
C ALA A 395 -6.05 21.84 14.28
N PHE A 396 -6.33 21.01 15.30
CA PHE A 396 -5.28 20.51 16.21
C PHE A 396 -4.23 19.70 15.47
N LEU A 397 -4.62 18.76 14.60
CA LEU A 397 -3.67 17.99 13.79
C LEU A 397 -2.83 18.89 12.87
N ASP A 398 -3.43 19.91 12.26
CA ASP A 398 -2.71 20.88 11.43
C ASP A 398 -1.70 21.72 12.25
N LYS A 399 -2.06 22.08 13.48
CA LYS A 399 -1.12 22.72 14.44
C LYS A 399 0.04 21.79 14.79
N LEU A 400 -0.23 20.53 15.13
CA LEU A 400 0.82 19.54 15.44
C LEU A 400 1.81 19.37 14.28
N GLN A 401 1.34 19.37 13.03
CA GLN A 401 2.19 19.31 11.84
C GLN A 401 3.02 20.59 11.66
N THR A 402 2.39 21.76 11.83
CA THR A 402 3.06 23.06 11.72
C THR A 402 4.17 23.23 12.76
N GLU A 403 3.91 22.77 13.99
CA GLU A 403 4.87 22.77 15.10
C GLU A 403 5.91 21.65 15.02
N GLN A 404 5.79 20.76 14.01
CA GLN A 404 6.66 19.59 13.83
C GLN A 404 6.71 18.70 15.09
N ARG A 405 5.52 18.40 15.63
CA ARG A 405 5.37 17.55 16.83
C ARG A 405 5.56 16.07 16.52
N PHE A 406 5.21 15.64 15.31
CA PHE A 406 5.42 14.28 14.84
C PHE A 406 6.86 14.11 14.35
N VAL A 407 7.53 13.05 14.80
CA VAL A 407 8.90 12.69 14.42
C VAL A 407 8.88 11.31 13.80
N ASP A 408 9.11 11.25 12.48
CA ASP A 408 9.22 10.01 11.74
C ASP A 408 10.64 9.42 11.89
N LEU A 409 10.78 8.39 12.73
CA LEU A 409 12.08 7.74 12.93
C LEU A 409 12.54 6.94 11.71
N TYR A 410 11.64 6.50 10.83
CA TYR A 410 12.04 5.85 9.59
C TYR A 410 12.79 6.83 8.67
N ALA A 411 12.28 8.06 8.54
CA ALA A 411 12.95 9.13 7.81
C ALA A 411 14.30 9.52 8.44
N VAL A 412 14.39 9.56 9.78
CA VAL A 412 15.66 9.78 10.49
C VAL A 412 16.68 8.69 10.14
N VAL A 413 16.31 7.40 10.27
CA VAL A 413 17.21 6.27 9.99
C VAL A 413 17.68 6.30 8.54
N ARG A 414 16.75 6.43 7.59
CA ARG A 414 17.06 6.47 6.15
C ARG A 414 18.00 7.62 5.81
N GLY A 415 17.79 8.79 6.42
CA GLY A 415 18.59 9.98 6.17
C GLY A 415 19.97 9.98 6.85
N CYS A 416 20.13 9.29 7.99
CA CYS A 416 21.37 9.37 8.77
C CYS A 416 22.33 8.20 8.57
N LEU A 417 21.84 7.01 8.19
CA LEU A 417 22.69 5.82 8.14
C LEU A 417 22.38 4.85 7.01
N ILE A 418 23.38 4.03 6.70
CA ILE A 418 23.28 2.84 5.87
C ILE A 418 23.45 1.64 6.81
N ALA A 419 22.42 0.81 6.94
CA ALA A 419 22.44 -0.36 7.83
C ALA A 419 22.79 -1.63 7.05
N SER A 420 23.40 -2.60 7.72
CA SER A 420 23.76 -3.89 7.14
C SER A 420 22.60 -4.86 6.93
N GLU A 421 21.38 -4.45 7.28
CA GLU A 421 20.17 -5.27 7.28
C GLU A 421 19.50 -5.30 5.89
N PRO A 422 18.68 -6.32 5.57
CA PRO A 422 18.06 -6.48 4.25
C PRO A 422 17.03 -5.41 3.92
N ASN A 423 16.43 -4.79 4.93
CA ASN A 423 15.48 -3.70 4.80
C ASN A 423 15.51 -2.79 6.04
N TYR A 424 14.72 -1.72 5.98
CA TYR A 424 14.61 -0.69 7.01
C TYR A 424 13.24 -0.77 7.69
N SER A 425 12.71 -1.97 7.95
CA SER A 425 11.59 -2.11 8.88
C SER A 425 12.09 -1.96 10.31
N ILE A 426 11.22 -1.54 11.23
CA ILE A 426 11.57 -1.44 12.66
C ILE A 426 12.12 -2.77 13.19
N LYS A 427 11.50 -3.90 12.81
CA LYS A 427 11.96 -5.27 13.13
C LYS A 427 13.39 -5.55 12.69
N SER A 428 13.79 -5.06 11.52
CA SER A 428 15.17 -5.23 11.05
C SER A 428 16.13 -4.36 11.86
N MET A 429 15.69 -3.21 12.37
CA MET A 429 16.52 -2.32 13.19
C MET A 429 16.71 -2.76 14.64
N GLU A 430 15.85 -3.64 15.15
CA GLU A 430 15.91 -4.18 16.52
C GLU A 430 17.25 -4.82 16.89
N VAL A 431 17.96 -5.33 15.89
CA VAL A 431 19.32 -5.89 16.05
C VAL A 431 20.34 -4.89 16.60
N PHE A 432 20.07 -3.59 16.54
CA PHE A 432 21.00 -2.55 16.99
C PHE A 432 20.75 -2.07 18.42
N TYR A 433 19.61 -2.41 19.00
CA TYR A 433 19.20 -1.98 20.35
C TYR A 433 18.67 -3.14 21.21
N ASP A 434 19.04 -4.37 20.83
CA ASP A 434 18.87 -5.61 21.59
C ASP A 434 17.45 -5.80 22.15
N LEU A 435 16.43 -5.58 21.32
CA LEU A 435 15.05 -5.90 21.68
C LEU A 435 14.75 -7.37 21.35
N GLU A 436 14.57 -8.19 22.40
CA GLU A 436 14.08 -9.55 22.25
C GLU A 436 12.55 -9.56 22.18
N ARG A 437 11.99 -9.95 21.02
CA ARG A 437 10.55 -10.22 20.91
C ARG A 437 10.24 -11.61 21.44
N VAL A 438 9.56 -11.69 22.59
CA VAL A 438 9.03 -12.95 23.12
C VAL A 438 7.66 -13.20 22.48
N GLY A 439 7.56 -14.15 21.55
CA GLY A 439 6.30 -14.53 20.89
C GLY A 439 6.34 -14.33 19.37
N GLU A 440 5.87 -15.34 18.61
CA GLU A 440 5.75 -15.27 17.15
C GLU A 440 4.45 -14.55 16.75
N VAL A 441 4.44 -13.22 16.66
CA VAL A 441 3.46 -12.53 15.80
C VAL A 441 4.19 -12.05 14.54
N LYS A 442 4.00 -12.83 13.48
CA LYS A 442 4.67 -12.65 12.19
C LYS A 442 3.97 -11.52 11.42
N THR A 443 4.63 -10.36 11.41
CA THR A 443 4.35 -9.19 10.52
C THR A 443 3.07 -8.39 10.79
N ALA A 444 2.98 -7.18 10.23
CA ALA A 444 1.79 -6.31 10.30
C ALA A 444 0.55 -6.89 9.57
N GLY A 445 0.72 -7.87 8.67
CA GLY A 445 -0.42 -8.65 8.16
C GLY A 445 -1.01 -9.58 9.23
N GLY A 446 -0.17 -10.04 10.17
CA GLY A 446 -0.55 -10.90 11.29
C GLY A 446 -1.57 -10.25 12.23
N SER A 447 -1.49 -8.95 12.49
CA SER A 447 -2.45 -8.25 13.36
C SER A 447 -3.84 -8.16 12.72
N VAL A 448 -3.92 -7.94 11.40
CA VAL A 448 -5.20 -7.95 10.66
C VAL A 448 -5.84 -9.33 10.67
N ILE A 449 -5.07 -10.40 10.44
CA ILE A 449 -5.58 -11.77 10.52
C ILE A 449 -6.09 -12.09 11.92
N ALA A 450 -5.30 -11.76 12.95
CA ALA A 450 -5.69 -11.96 14.33
C ALA A 450 -6.98 -11.20 14.64
N TYR A 451 -7.10 -9.94 14.21
CA TYR A 451 -8.29 -9.14 14.44
C TYR A 451 -9.54 -9.73 13.77
N GLU A 452 -9.43 -10.19 12.52
CA GLU A 452 -10.53 -10.88 11.83
C GLU A 452 -10.91 -12.18 12.54
N ALA A 453 -9.93 -12.97 12.99
CA ALA A 453 -10.19 -14.16 13.79
C ALA A 453 -10.90 -13.83 15.12
N TRP A 454 -10.56 -12.71 15.76
CA TRP A 454 -11.29 -12.22 16.93
C TRP A 454 -12.72 -11.81 16.60
N ARG A 455 -12.98 -11.17 15.45
CA ARG A 455 -14.34 -10.78 15.06
C ARG A 455 -15.27 -11.99 14.92
N ASP A 456 -14.73 -13.12 14.46
CA ASP A 456 -15.45 -14.38 14.32
C ASP A 456 -15.61 -15.14 15.64
N THR A 457 -14.52 -15.27 16.40
CA THR A 457 -14.47 -16.13 17.60
C THR A 457 -14.83 -15.40 18.90
N ARG A 458 -14.62 -14.09 18.93
CA ARG A 458 -14.71 -13.21 20.11
C ARG A 458 -13.79 -13.63 21.27
N ASP A 459 -12.69 -14.32 20.97
CA ASP A 459 -11.70 -14.75 21.96
C ASP A 459 -10.81 -13.59 22.43
N GLN A 460 -10.94 -13.18 23.70
CA GLN A 460 -10.20 -12.06 24.27
C GLN A 460 -8.67 -12.26 24.21
N ALA A 461 -8.17 -13.51 24.26
CA ALA A 461 -6.73 -13.77 24.19
C ALA A 461 -6.10 -13.20 22.90
N ILE A 462 -6.87 -13.16 21.81
CA ILE A 462 -6.41 -12.60 20.53
C ILE A 462 -6.25 -11.08 20.62
N LEU A 463 -7.16 -10.36 21.28
CA LEU A 463 -7.00 -8.92 21.49
C LEU A 463 -5.81 -8.62 22.41
N ASP A 464 -5.62 -9.44 23.43
CA ASP A 464 -4.49 -9.30 24.35
C ASP A 464 -3.15 -9.49 23.61
N GLU A 465 -3.06 -10.45 22.69
CA GLU A 465 -1.90 -10.66 21.81
C GLU A 465 -1.65 -9.48 20.86
N ILE A 466 -2.71 -8.90 20.27
CA ILE A 466 -2.62 -7.70 19.42
C ILE A 466 -2.15 -6.49 20.25
N GLU A 467 -2.69 -6.32 21.46
CA GLU A 467 -2.29 -5.23 22.35
C GLU A 467 -0.80 -5.35 22.73
N ASP A 468 -0.34 -6.54 23.09
CA ASP A 468 1.06 -6.80 23.41
C ASP A 468 1.98 -6.58 22.22
N TYR A 469 1.56 -6.96 21.01
CA TYR A 469 2.29 -6.71 19.79
C TYR A 469 2.49 -5.21 19.54
N ASN A 470 1.41 -4.44 19.57
CA ASN A 470 1.42 -3.00 19.35
C ASN A 470 2.18 -2.25 20.46
N ARG A 471 2.08 -2.72 21.71
CA ARG A 471 2.91 -2.24 22.82
C ARG A 471 4.40 -2.45 22.56
N ILE A 472 4.80 -3.63 22.08
CA ILE A 472 6.20 -3.92 21.73
C ILE A 472 6.69 -3.00 20.60
N ASP A 473 5.86 -2.70 19.60
CA ASP A 473 6.23 -1.79 18.51
C ASP A 473 6.42 -0.35 19.02
N CYS A 474 5.56 0.13 19.94
CA CYS A 474 5.77 1.42 20.61
C CYS A 474 7.08 1.46 21.44
N VAL A 475 7.37 0.39 22.20
CA VAL A 475 8.62 0.26 22.97
C VAL A 475 9.84 0.20 22.05
N SER A 476 9.72 -0.51 20.92
CA SER A 476 10.77 -0.60 19.91
C SER A 476 11.07 0.78 19.31
N THR A 477 10.04 1.60 19.11
CA THR A 477 10.19 3.00 18.65
C THR A 477 10.93 3.87 19.67
N GLU A 478 10.67 3.71 20.97
CA GLU A 478 11.45 4.38 22.03
C GLU A 478 12.92 3.95 22.02
N LYS A 479 13.17 2.64 22.00
CA LYS A 479 14.54 2.11 21.99
C LYS A 479 15.31 2.52 20.74
N LEU A 480 14.65 2.56 19.59
CA LEU A 480 15.24 3.09 18.36
C LEU A 480 15.62 4.56 18.51
N ARG A 481 14.73 5.39 19.08
CA ARG A 481 15.02 6.81 19.36
C ARG A 481 16.25 6.94 20.27
N ASP A 482 16.28 6.20 21.37
CA ASP A 482 17.38 6.22 22.33
C ASP A 482 18.71 5.76 21.70
N TRP A 483 18.66 4.71 20.89
CA TRP A 483 19.83 4.24 20.15
C TRP A 483 20.33 5.28 19.15
N LEU A 484 19.43 5.89 18.36
CA LEU A 484 19.78 6.96 17.42
C LEU A 484 20.44 8.14 18.12
N VAL A 485 19.94 8.52 19.30
CA VAL A 485 20.54 9.57 20.14
C VAL A 485 21.94 9.15 20.61
N SER A 486 22.12 7.89 21.00
CA SER A 486 23.41 7.38 21.50
C SER A 486 24.52 7.38 20.44
N ILE A 487 24.15 7.18 19.16
CA ILE A 487 25.09 7.18 18.03
C ILE A 487 25.18 8.54 17.34
N ARG A 488 24.34 9.51 17.72
CA ARG A 488 24.28 10.82 17.06
C ARG A 488 25.63 11.54 17.20
N PRO A 489 26.23 12.04 16.10
CA PRO A 489 27.43 12.85 16.17
C PRO A 489 27.17 14.17 16.91
N HIS A 490 28.23 14.86 17.33
CA HIS A 490 28.13 16.18 17.98
C HIS A 490 27.65 17.27 17.00
N LEU A 491 26.35 17.28 16.72
CA LEU A 491 25.63 18.28 15.94
C LEU A 491 24.71 19.09 16.85
N GLU A 492 24.37 20.31 16.46
CA GLU A 492 23.33 21.06 17.15
C GLU A 492 21.98 20.34 17.03
N TRP A 493 21.18 20.37 18.09
CA TRP A 493 19.83 19.81 18.05
C TRP A 493 18.93 20.71 17.18
N PRO A 494 18.02 20.12 16.38
CA PRO A 494 17.10 20.93 15.58
C PRO A 494 16.19 21.74 16.49
N VAL A 495 15.97 23.00 16.11
CA VAL A 495 15.08 23.90 16.83
C VAL A 495 13.63 23.53 16.49
N PRO A 496 12.72 23.48 17.47
CA PRO A 496 11.29 23.29 17.23
C PRO A 496 10.74 24.20 16.13
N GLY A 497 9.77 23.69 15.37
CA GLY A 497 8.95 24.51 14.47
C GLY A 497 8.36 25.71 15.21
N LYS A 498 8.13 26.82 14.50
CA LYS A 498 7.46 27.99 15.09
C LYS A 498 6.11 27.55 15.66
N ALA A 499 5.72 28.11 16.81
CA ALA A 499 4.39 27.91 17.36
C ALA A 499 3.35 28.20 16.27
N GLY A 500 2.38 27.29 16.13
CA GLY A 500 1.25 27.50 15.22
C GLY A 500 0.46 28.73 15.65
N ASP A 501 -0.36 29.27 14.74
CA ASP A 501 -1.32 30.31 15.12
C ASP A 501 -2.34 29.71 16.12
N ASP A 502 -2.68 30.43 17.19
CA ASP A 502 -3.59 29.97 18.26
C ASP A 502 -5.07 29.88 17.81
N ARG A 503 -5.32 29.85 16.49
CA ARG A 503 -6.66 29.76 15.89
C ARG A 503 -7.28 28.38 15.97
N GLU A 504 -6.54 27.39 16.46
CA GLU A 504 -7.00 26.02 16.65
C GLU A 504 -8.37 25.95 17.34
N HIS A 505 -8.49 26.57 18.53
CA HIS A 505 -9.73 26.56 19.31
C HIS A 505 -10.89 27.23 18.57
N GLU A 506 -10.65 28.34 17.86
CA GLU A 506 -11.68 29.01 17.07
C GLU A 506 -12.15 28.17 15.88
N GLU A 507 -11.24 27.41 15.26
CA GLU A 507 -11.57 26.55 14.13
C GLU A 507 -12.33 25.30 14.57
N ASP A 508 -11.92 24.65 15.65
CA ASP A 508 -12.63 23.54 16.26
C ASP A 508 -14.03 23.97 16.74
N GLU A 509 -14.17 25.16 17.36
CA GLU A 509 -15.48 25.72 17.72
C GLU A 509 -16.38 25.94 16.50
N LYS A 510 -15.83 26.42 15.38
CA LYS A 510 -16.60 26.61 14.13
C LYS A 510 -17.10 25.27 13.58
N VAL A 511 -16.27 24.23 13.63
CA VAL A 511 -16.63 22.87 13.21
C VAL A 511 -17.72 22.31 14.11
N ALA A 512 -17.55 22.40 15.43
CA ALA A 512 -18.52 21.95 16.42
C ALA A 512 -19.87 22.70 16.27
N SER A 513 -19.82 24.01 16.06
CA SER A 513 -21.00 24.85 15.84
C SER A 513 -21.75 24.47 14.55
N LEU A 514 -21.02 24.18 13.46
CA LEU A 514 -21.64 23.70 12.22
C LEU A 514 -22.31 22.34 12.43
N ARG A 515 -21.66 21.41 13.15
CA ARG A 515 -22.26 20.11 13.49
C ARG A 515 -23.52 20.28 14.34
N ALA A 516 -23.47 21.11 15.37
CA ALA A 516 -24.62 21.37 16.24
C ALA A 516 -25.81 21.98 15.47
N LEU A 517 -25.52 22.94 14.57
CA LEU A 517 -26.53 23.55 13.70
C LEU A 517 -27.18 22.50 12.78
N LEU A 518 -26.38 21.64 12.15
CA LEU A 518 -26.88 20.59 11.25
C LEU A 518 -27.66 19.53 12.03
N ALA A 519 -27.21 19.13 13.21
CA ALA A 519 -27.91 18.18 14.08
C ALA A 519 -29.28 18.71 14.54
N ALA A 520 -29.40 20.02 14.77
CA ALA A 520 -30.66 20.68 15.09
C ALA A 520 -31.58 20.86 13.87
N ALA A 521 -31.08 20.69 12.64
CA ALA A 521 -31.88 20.81 11.43
C ALA A 521 -32.72 19.54 11.19
N ASN A 522 -33.96 19.73 10.73
CA ASN A 522 -34.87 18.63 10.36
C ASN A 522 -34.48 18.03 8.98
N LEU A 523 -33.30 17.42 8.93
CA LEU A 523 -32.71 16.79 7.76
C LEU A 523 -32.51 15.29 8.03
N THR A 524 -32.35 14.51 6.96
CA THR A 524 -31.85 13.13 7.07
C THR A 524 -30.36 13.16 7.44
N GLU A 525 -29.84 12.04 7.95
CA GLU A 525 -28.42 11.93 8.30
C GLU A 525 -27.52 12.20 7.08
N ASP A 526 -27.82 11.57 5.95
CA ASP A 526 -27.09 11.75 4.69
C ASP A 526 -27.04 13.22 4.25
N HIS A 527 -28.14 13.97 4.43
CA HIS A 527 -28.17 15.39 4.10
C HIS A 527 -27.36 16.24 5.10
N ARG A 528 -27.38 15.89 6.39
CA ARG A 528 -26.52 16.55 7.39
C ARG A 528 -25.05 16.34 7.04
N GLU A 529 -24.67 15.10 6.75
CA GLU A 529 -23.29 14.75 6.40
C GLU A 529 -22.84 15.42 5.11
N LEU A 530 -23.68 15.41 4.07
CA LEU A 530 -23.38 16.09 2.81
C LEU A 530 -23.17 17.60 3.02
N LEU A 531 -24.06 18.27 3.76
CA LEU A 531 -23.95 19.71 4.01
C LEU A 531 -22.74 20.05 4.87
N PHE A 532 -22.41 19.21 5.84
CA PHE A 532 -21.18 19.35 6.62
C PHE A 532 -19.95 19.28 5.70
N ASN A 533 -19.87 18.24 4.86
CA ASN A 533 -18.76 18.06 3.93
C ASN A 533 -18.65 19.21 2.91
N LEU A 534 -19.78 19.72 2.40
CA LEU A 534 -19.81 20.90 1.53
C LEU A 534 -19.33 22.17 2.26
N GLY A 535 -19.75 22.37 3.51
CA GLY A 535 -19.32 23.50 4.34
C GLY A 535 -17.81 23.48 4.64
N MET A 536 -17.22 22.29 4.72
CA MET A 536 -15.78 22.09 4.95
C MET A 536 -14.95 22.04 3.66
N PHE A 537 -15.58 21.94 2.49
CA PHE A 537 -14.92 21.63 1.21
C PHE A 537 -13.72 22.54 0.91
N HIS A 538 -13.92 23.85 0.82
CA HIS A 538 -12.85 24.78 0.44
C HIS A 538 -11.70 24.83 1.45
N ARG A 539 -11.99 24.56 2.74
CA ARG A 539 -10.94 24.50 3.77
C ARG A 539 -10.10 23.22 3.60
N ARG A 540 -10.76 22.09 3.39
CA ARG A 540 -10.12 20.78 3.20
C ARG A 540 -9.37 20.68 1.88
N GLU A 541 -9.84 21.33 0.81
CA GLU A 541 -9.20 21.32 -0.51
C GLU A 541 -7.76 21.89 -0.50
N VAL A 542 -7.47 22.82 0.41
CA VAL A 542 -6.13 23.45 0.53
C VAL A 542 -5.14 22.55 1.29
N LYS A 543 -5.62 21.66 2.17
CA LYS A 543 -4.76 20.87 3.08
C LYS A 543 -3.79 19.92 2.38
N PRO A 544 -4.18 19.15 1.32
CA PRO A 544 -3.24 18.27 0.64
C PRO A 544 -1.99 18.98 0.12
N GLY A 545 -2.13 20.22 -0.37
CA GLY A 545 -0.99 21.03 -0.80
C GLY A 545 -0.07 21.43 0.35
N GLN A 546 -0.62 21.70 1.54
CA GLN A 546 0.17 21.99 2.75
C GLN A 546 0.87 20.74 3.27
N TRP A 547 0.15 19.62 3.34
CA TRP A 547 0.69 18.32 3.77
C TRP A 547 1.83 17.85 2.86
N ALA A 548 1.70 18.02 1.54
CA ALA A 548 2.75 17.68 0.58
C ALA A 548 4.08 18.40 0.84
N VAL A 549 4.04 19.64 1.35
CA VAL A 549 5.26 20.37 1.74
C VAL A 549 5.95 19.67 2.92
N PHE A 550 5.20 19.29 3.96
CA PHE A 550 5.76 18.57 5.10
C PHE A 550 6.26 17.18 4.71
N ASP A 551 5.50 16.44 3.91
CA ASP A 551 5.88 15.11 3.43
C ASP A 551 7.14 15.16 2.54
N SER A 552 7.39 16.26 1.82
CA SER A 552 8.62 16.42 1.04
C SER A 552 9.89 16.55 1.90
N ILE A 553 9.76 17.00 3.15
CA ILE A 553 10.89 17.17 4.08
C ILE A 553 11.43 15.80 4.52
N SER A 554 10.57 14.80 4.69
CA SER A 554 10.98 13.45 5.12
C SER A 554 11.46 12.56 3.97
N ARG A 555 11.22 12.94 2.71
CA ARG A 555 11.56 12.13 1.52
C ARG A 555 12.99 12.30 1.05
N GLU A 556 13.58 11.24 0.50
CA GLU A 556 14.93 11.32 -0.07
C GLU A 556 14.93 12.04 -1.43
N ASP A 557 16.07 12.62 -1.83
CA ASP A 557 16.18 13.34 -3.11
C ASP A 557 15.79 12.47 -4.30
N GLU A 558 16.18 11.18 -4.32
CA GLU A 558 15.76 10.26 -5.38
C GLU A 558 14.24 10.08 -5.45
N GLU A 559 13.57 10.05 -4.30
CA GLU A 559 12.12 9.91 -4.24
C GLU A 559 11.44 11.19 -4.74
N LEU A 560 12.05 12.36 -4.49
CA LEU A 560 11.55 13.65 -5.00
C LEU A 560 11.79 13.83 -6.50
N LEU A 561 12.85 13.24 -7.06
CA LEU A 561 13.13 13.28 -8.50
C LEU A 561 12.08 12.53 -9.33
N ASP A 562 11.51 11.46 -8.77
CA ASP A 562 10.44 10.69 -9.40
C ASP A 562 9.03 11.27 -9.09
N ASP A 563 8.96 12.35 -8.30
CA ASP A 563 7.72 13.04 -7.97
C ASP A 563 7.40 14.15 -8.98
N LEU A 564 6.32 13.95 -9.74
CA LEU A 564 5.86 14.94 -10.71
C LEU A 564 5.42 16.26 -10.06
N ASP A 565 5.06 16.26 -8.78
CA ASP A 565 4.57 17.42 -8.05
C ASP A 565 5.69 18.16 -7.28
N ALA A 566 6.93 17.64 -7.29
CA ALA A 566 8.10 18.26 -6.66
C ALA A 566 9.28 18.50 -7.64
N LEU A 567 10.36 19.11 -7.14
CA LEU A 567 11.67 19.13 -7.79
C LEU A 567 12.73 18.64 -6.80
N GLY A 568 13.39 17.53 -7.12
CA GLY A 568 14.51 16.99 -6.34
C GLY A 568 15.87 17.54 -6.81
N GLY A 569 16.87 17.48 -5.92
CA GLY A 569 18.28 17.77 -6.24
C GLY A 569 18.58 19.25 -6.54
N LEU A 570 17.93 20.18 -5.82
CA LEU A 570 18.16 21.61 -6.00
C LEU A 570 19.54 22.04 -5.51
N VAL A 571 20.34 22.64 -6.39
CA VAL A 571 21.67 23.20 -6.05
C VAL A 571 21.65 24.71 -6.25
N ALA A 572 21.85 25.47 -5.19
CA ALA A 572 21.92 26.92 -5.28
C ALA A 572 23.11 27.37 -6.15
N LYS A 573 22.87 28.24 -7.14
CA LYS A 573 23.92 28.84 -7.99
C LYS A 573 24.56 30.09 -7.40
N GLY A 574 24.08 30.55 -6.24
CA GLY A 574 24.56 31.75 -5.57
C GLY A 574 23.81 32.03 -4.26
N PRO A 575 24.18 33.11 -3.55
CA PRO A 575 23.46 33.56 -2.36
C PRO A 575 22.05 34.06 -2.71
N ALA A 576 21.17 34.15 -1.72
CA ALA A 576 19.88 34.80 -1.87
C ALA A 576 20.08 36.33 -1.96
N GLU A 577 19.50 36.95 -2.98
CA GLU A 577 19.55 38.40 -3.22
C GLU A 577 18.22 39.06 -2.81
N PRO A 578 18.25 40.19 -2.09
CA PRO A 578 17.03 40.90 -1.75
C PRO A 578 16.39 41.56 -2.98
N VAL A 579 15.11 41.31 -3.20
CA VAL A 579 14.28 41.91 -4.24
C VAL A 579 13.05 42.54 -3.59
N LYS A 580 13.08 43.87 -3.43
CA LYS A 580 12.04 44.64 -2.71
C LYS A 580 11.82 44.14 -1.28
N ARG A 581 10.72 43.42 -1.01
CA ARG A 581 10.34 42.87 0.30
C ARG A 581 10.51 41.35 0.37
N SER A 582 11.13 40.74 -0.65
CA SER A 582 11.37 39.30 -0.75
C SER A 582 12.84 39.01 -1.04
N PHE A 583 13.21 37.74 -1.05
CA PHE A 583 14.51 37.27 -1.52
C PHE A 583 14.35 36.46 -2.80
N GLN A 584 15.37 36.48 -3.65
CA GLN A 584 15.45 35.67 -4.86
C GLN A 584 16.74 34.84 -4.82
N ARG A 585 16.65 33.55 -5.14
CA ARG A 585 17.80 32.67 -5.28
C ARG A 585 17.63 31.80 -6.53
N ILE A 586 18.70 31.61 -7.28
CA ILE A 586 18.70 30.77 -8.48
C ILE A 586 19.19 29.38 -8.11
N TYR A 587 18.45 28.36 -8.52
CA TYR A 587 18.80 26.95 -8.32
C TYR A 587 19.05 26.25 -9.67
N ALA A 588 19.95 25.27 -9.68
CA ALA A 588 20.09 24.26 -10.71
C ALA A 588 19.43 22.98 -10.23
N TYR A 589 18.96 22.14 -11.15
CA TYR A 589 18.39 20.83 -10.82
C TYR A 589 18.66 19.85 -11.98
N PRO A 590 18.76 18.54 -11.71
CA PRO A 590 18.95 17.54 -12.75
C PRO A 590 17.69 17.41 -13.63
N PRO A 591 17.83 16.98 -14.90
CA PRO A 591 16.68 16.69 -15.76
C PRO A 591 15.72 15.70 -15.09
N GLN A 592 14.46 16.10 -14.93
CA GLN A 592 13.40 15.32 -14.27
C GLN A 592 12.04 15.66 -14.89
N GLU A 593 11.09 14.73 -14.82
CA GLU A 593 9.71 14.99 -15.23
C GLU A 593 9.00 15.79 -14.14
N THR A 594 8.28 16.84 -14.51
CA THR A 594 7.57 17.67 -13.52
C THR A 594 6.31 18.27 -14.11
N LYS A 595 5.28 18.45 -13.28
CA LYS A 595 4.06 19.23 -13.57
C LYS A 595 4.27 20.72 -13.32
N LEU A 596 5.34 21.12 -12.63
CA LEU A 596 5.64 22.52 -12.35
C LEU A 596 5.89 23.29 -13.66
N ARG A 597 5.38 24.53 -13.71
CA ARG A 597 5.45 25.42 -14.87
C ARG A 597 5.90 26.81 -14.43
N ALA A 598 6.54 27.54 -15.34
CA ALA A 598 6.97 28.91 -15.09
C ALA A 598 5.77 29.79 -14.63
N GLY A 599 6.00 30.63 -13.62
CA GLY A 599 4.99 31.53 -13.05
C GLY A 599 4.10 30.91 -11.95
N LYS A 600 4.30 29.65 -11.57
CA LYS A 600 3.65 29.04 -10.41
C LYS A 600 4.44 29.30 -9.12
N SER A 601 3.73 29.50 -8.02
CA SER A 601 4.31 29.57 -6.68
C SER A 601 4.76 28.19 -6.22
N VAL A 602 5.92 28.12 -5.57
CA VAL A 602 6.49 26.89 -5.02
C VAL A 602 7.04 27.18 -3.63
N THR A 603 7.03 26.17 -2.76
CA THR A 603 7.69 26.23 -1.46
C THR A 603 9.06 25.58 -1.59
N VAL A 604 10.11 26.27 -1.13
CA VAL A 604 11.47 25.72 -1.09
C VAL A 604 11.82 25.48 0.37
N SER A 605 12.09 24.22 0.73
CA SER A 605 12.67 23.90 2.03
C SER A 605 14.11 24.41 2.05
N SER A 606 14.39 25.47 2.79
CA SER A 606 15.73 26.05 2.93
C SER A 606 16.17 25.93 4.38
N SER A 607 17.35 25.33 4.61
CA SER A 607 18.04 25.32 5.90
C SER A 607 18.46 26.72 6.36
N ASP A 608 18.58 27.69 5.44
CA ASP A 608 19.16 29.02 5.70
C ASP A 608 18.12 30.07 6.15
N GLY A 609 16.93 29.64 6.55
CA GLY A 609 15.91 30.53 7.13
C GLY A 609 14.90 31.10 6.13
N ALA A 610 13.68 31.19 6.68
CA ALA A 610 12.41 31.67 6.13
C ALA A 610 11.80 30.86 4.96
N PRO A 611 10.82 29.99 5.24
CA PRO A 611 9.70 29.82 4.32
C PRO A 611 8.87 31.11 4.36
N SER A 612 8.59 31.69 3.19
CA SER A 612 7.56 32.73 3.02
C SER A 612 6.56 32.28 1.98
#